data_AF-A0A1I6EUS1-F1
#
_entry.id   AF-A0A1I6EUS1-F1
#
_cell.length_a   1.000
_cell.length_b   1.000
_cell.length_c   1.000
_cell.angle_alpha   90.00
_cell.angle_beta   90.00
_cell.angle_gamma   90.00
#
_symmetry.space_group_name_H-M   'P 1'
#
loop_
_entity.id
_entity.type
_entity.pdbx_description
1 polymer ?
#
loop_
_entity_poly.entity_id
_entity_poly.type
_entity_poly.pdbx_seq_one_letter_code
_entity_poly.pdbx_strand_id
1 'polypeptide(L)'
;MRTALVTAVAGAAVAFLLGLLTFGVQATVHPHDVPLAVVAPPPIAEKVRSADSAEVDIRVVSADEARNLLADKEVYGVLEIAPGQATIRLNPAVNPSGTQVAQQVLTGVAQGAGLPVRIDAQAPTAAERTAPLAASALLWVGGMIAGLLFVVLKGSRLRWLSALTTAVLVTGSTAGLLAWWGVTFDAEALTFLLAVAVSFALLQAGLFKHLGIRAMGILGLLYLMAPAVAGQVPELLNPAYKAVLWSWTPFRFSAEGLRSLMYDGSVSTEWWVFGGLALVGLVLLLAGKKAQPDRADGVVDVGVDETDGLPRAEHQHTA
;
A
#
# COMPACT_ATOMS: atom_id res chain seq x y z
N MET A 1 23.17 -24.15 22.21
CA MET A 1 23.09 -22.83 22.88
C MET A 1 23.29 -21.67 21.90
N ARG A 2 24.36 -21.64 21.09
CA ARG A 2 24.62 -20.55 20.11
C ARG A 2 23.52 -20.37 19.05
N THR A 3 22.96 -21.46 18.51
CA THR A 3 21.85 -21.42 17.55
C THR A 3 20.57 -20.84 18.15
N ALA A 4 20.21 -21.27 19.36
CA ALA A 4 19.04 -20.75 20.09
C ALA A 4 19.19 -19.25 20.43
N LEU A 5 20.39 -18.80 20.78
CA LEU A 5 20.66 -17.39 21.02
C LEU A 5 20.52 -16.57 19.72
N VAL A 6 21.08 -17.07 18.61
CA VAL A 6 20.99 -16.40 17.31
C VAL A 6 19.55 -16.30 16.83
N THR A 7 18.74 -17.37 16.94
CA THR A 7 17.33 -17.33 16.53
C THR A 7 16.50 -16.42 17.43
N ALA A 8 16.76 -16.39 18.74
CA ALA A 8 16.10 -15.49 19.66
C ALA A 8 16.42 -14.01 19.34
N VAL A 9 17.69 -13.69 19.10
CA VAL A 9 18.11 -12.33 18.72
C VAL A 9 17.51 -11.92 17.37
N ALA A 10 17.53 -12.82 16.38
CA ALA A 10 16.92 -12.54 15.07
C ALA A 10 15.41 -12.31 15.19
N GLY A 11 14.70 -13.15 15.95
CA GLY A 11 13.27 -12.99 16.22
C GLY A 11 12.95 -11.66 16.93
N ALA A 12 13.74 -11.30 17.95
CA ALA A 12 13.59 -10.04 18.66
C ALA A 12 13.85 -8.83 17.74
N ALA A 13 14.86 -8.89 16.89
CA ALA A 13 15.16 -7.83 15.93
C ALA A 13 14.03 -7.64 14.90
N VAL A 14 13.48 -8.74 14.37
CA VAL A 14 12.33 -8.69 13.45
C VAL A 14 11.10 -8.12 14.14
N ALA A 15 10.80 -8.55 15.38
CA ALA A 15 9.68 -8.02 16.15
C ALA A 15 9.84 -6.52 16.45
N PHE A 16 11.04 -6.08 16.82
CA PHE A 16 11.36 -4.67 17.04
C PHE A 16 11.19 -3.85 15.76
N LEU A 17 11.74 -4.32 14.65
CA LEU A 17 11.61 -3.65 13.35
C LEU A 17 10.14 -3.57 12.93
N LEU A 18 9.39 -4.66 13.04
CA LEU A 18 7.95 -4.64 12.78
C LEU A 18 7.25 -3.60 13.64
N GLY A 19 7.51 -3.58 14.96
CA GLY A 19 6.92 -2.61 15.86
C GLY A 19 7.28 -1.17 15.51
N LEU A 20 8.53 -0.91 15.10
CA LEU A 20 8.98 0.40 14.66
C LEU A 20 8.31 0.84 13.35
N LEU A 21 8.11 -0.07 12.40
CA LEU A 21 7.58 0.22 11.07
C LEU A 21 6.04 0.24 11.03
N THR A 22 5.37 -0.43 11.95
CA THR A 22 3.90 -0.42 12.05
C THR A 22 3.43 0.53 13.15
N PHE A 23 3.78 0.25 14.41
CA PHE A 23 3.34 1.06 15.54
C PHE A 23 4.09 2.36 15.67
N GLY A 24 5.37 2.42 15.27
CA GLY A 24 6.12 3.68 15.28
C GLY A 24 5.52 4.72 14.34
N VAL A 25 5.02 4.30 13.18
CA VAL A 25 4.22 5.17 12.29
C VAL A 25 2.99 5.69 13.04
N GLN A 26 2.18 4.79 13.61
CA GLN A 26 0.95 5.17 14.30
C GLN A 26 1.19 6.04 15.55
N ALA A 27 2.27 5.80 16.28
CA ALA A 27 2.64 6.53 17.49
C ALA A 27 3.19 7.93 17.21
N THR A 28 3.59 8.20 15.96
CA THR A 28 4.12 9.50 15.53
C THR A 28 3.18 10.22 14.56
N VAL A 29 1.94 9.75 14.43
CA VAL A 29 0.91 10.44 13.64
C VAL A 29 0.63 11.79 14.26
N HIS A 30 0.89 12.84 13.49
CA HIS A 30 0.61 14.21 13.86
C HIS A 30 0.41 15.04 12.58
N PRO A 31 -0.59 15.94 12.53
CA PRO A 31 -0.77 16.85 11.40
C PRO A 31 0.43 17.78 11.20
N HIS A 32 0.88 17.92 9.96
CA HIS A 32 1.80 18.96 9.51
C HIS A 32 1.40 19.42 8.12
N ASP A 33 1.27 20.74 7.94
CA ASP A 33 0.95 21.35 6.64
C ASP A 33 -0.29 20.74 5.95
N VAL A 34 -1.33 20.33 6.69
CA VAL A 34 -2.54 19.76 6.09
C VAL A 34 -3.21 20.80 5.19
N PRO A 35 -3.35 20.55 3.87
CA PRO A 35 -3.76 21.60 2.94
C PRO A 35 -5.28 21.79 2.98
N LEU A 36 -5.70 23.01 3.27
CA LEU A 36 -7.09 23.41 3.41
C LEU A 36 -7.37 24.69 2.65
N ALA A 37 -8.58 24.84 2.12
CA ALA A 37 -9.03 26.08 1.52
C ALA A 37 -10.22 26.67 2.29
N VAL A 38 -10.27 28.00 2.35
CA VAL A 38 -11.36 28.73 2.97
C VAL A 38 -11.85 29.82 2.02
N VAL A 39 -13.15 29.84 1.78
CA VAL A 39 -13.84 30.89 1.04
C VAL A 39 -14.60 31.72 2.06
N ALA A 40 -14.11 32.92 2.34
CA ALA A 40 -14.67 33.78 3.39
C ALA A 40 -14.71 35.26 2.98
N PRO A 41 -15.69 36.03 3.49
CA PRO A 41 -15.69 37.48 3.38
C PRO A 41 -14.42 38.11 4.00
N PRO A 42 -13.97 39.30 3.54
CA PRO A 42 -12.74 39.94 4.00
C PRO A 42 -12.51 40.00 5.54
N PRO A 43 -13.51 40.34 6.38
CA PRO A 43 -13.28 40.41 7.83
C PRO A 43 -13.09 39.03 8.50
N ILE A 44 -13.58 37.95 7.87
CA ILE A 44 -13.40 36.58 8.37
C ILE A 44 -12.14 35.97 7.77
N ALA A 45 -11.85 36.24 6.49
CA ALA A 45 -10.62 35.87 5.82
C ALA A 45 -9.37 36.23 6.62
N GLU A 46 -9.31 37.45 7.19
CA GLU A 46 -8.15 37.89 7.97
C GLU A 46 -7.99 37.12 9.29
N LYS A 47 -9.11 36.79 9.95
CA LYS A 47 -9.10 35.96 11.15
C LYS A 47 -8.68 34.53 10.84
N VAL A 48 -9.12 33.99 9.72
CA VAL A 48 -8.75 32.64 9.26
C VAL A 48 -7.26 32.57 8.94
N ARG A 49 -6.69 33.58 8.29
CA ARG A 49 -5.24 33.65 8.06
C ARG A 49 -4.45 33.69 9.37
N SER A 50 -4.98 34.34 10.40
CA SER A 50 -4.34 34.33 11.73
C SER A 50 -4.47 33.00 12.48
N ALA A 51 -5.32 32.08 12.01
CA ALA A 51 -5.49 30.73 12.55
C ALA A 51 -4.61 29.68 11.84
N ASP A 52 -3.82 30.11 10.85
CA ASP A 52 -2.82 29.28 10.19
C ASP A 52 -1.74 28.82 11.19
N SER A 53 -1.26 27.59 11.07
CA SER A 53 -0.33 27.01 12.05
C SER A 53 0.56 25.94 11.40
N ALA A 54 1.59 25.47 12.09
CA ALA A 54 2.45 24.41 11.55
C ALA A 54 1.71 23.08 11.27
N GLU A 55 0.50 22.90 11.81
CA GLU A 55 -0.31 21.70 11.62
C GLU A 55 -1.16 21.74 10.33
N VAL A 56 -1.44 22.94 9.79
CA VAL A 56 -2.41 23.16 8.70
C VAL A 56 -1.93 24.27 7.76
N ASP A 57 -2.06 24.08 6.45
CA ASP A 57 -1.83 25.12 5.42
C ASP A 57 -3.19 25.66 4.97
N ILE A 58 -3.61 26.80 5.53
CA ILE A 58 -4.93 27.39 5.20
C ILE A 58 -4.81 28.47 4.12
N ARG A 59 -5.37 28.18 2.95
CA ARG A 59 -5.43 29.10 1.81
C ARG A 59 -6.79 29.79 1.75
N VAL A 60 -6.79 31.13 1.87
CA VAL A 60 -8.01 31.91 1.63
C VAL A 60 -8.11 32.28 0.16
N VAL A 61 -9.10 31.70 -0.53
CA VAL A 61 -9.22 31.74 -2.00
C VAL A 61 -10.63 32.07 -2.45
N SER A 62 -10.81 32.29 -3.76
CA SER A 62 -12.14 32.45 -4.36
C SER A 62 -12.91 31.12 -4.38
N ALA A 63 -14.24 31.18 -4.53
CA ALA A 63 -15.08 29.98 -4.61
C ALA A 63 -14.77 29.10 -5.83
N ASP A 64 -14.37 29.70 -6.95
CA ASP A 64 -14.03 28.96 -8.18
C ASP A 64 -12.68 28.26 -8.01
N GLU A 65 -11.71 28.97 -7.45
CA GLU A 65 -10.39 28.44 -7.15
C GLU A 65 -10.45 27.33 -6.10
N ALA A 66 -11.22 27.50 -5.02
CA ALA A 66 -11.41 26.46 -4.01
C ALA A 66 -11.96 25.16 -4.60
N ARG A 67 -12.88 25.26 -5.56
CA ARG A 67 -13.45 24.10 -6.26
C ARG A 67 -12.41 23.41 -7.13
N ASN A 68 -11.56 24.16 -7.84
CA ASN A 68 -10.48 23.60 -8.63
C ASN A 68 -9.44 22.91 -7.72
N LEU A 69 -8.99 23.58 -6.66
CA LEU A 69 -8.05 23.01 -5.68
C LEU A 69 -8.59 21.71 -5.06
N LEU A 70 -9.89 21.66 -4.75
CA LEU A 70 -10.52 20.47 -4.19
C LEU A 70 -10.58 19.35 -5.24
N ALA A 71 -10.94 19.64 -6.48
CA ALA A 71 -11.02 18.67 -7.58
C ALA A 71 -9.63 18.10 -7.95
N ASP A 72 -8.60 18.95 -7.94
CA ASP A 72 -7.22 18.59 -8.26
C ASP A 72 -6.49 17.90 -7.08
N LYS A 73 -7.18 17.69 -5.95
CA LYS A 73 -6.65 17.11 -4.70
C LYS A 73 -5.52 17.91 -4.08
N GLU A 74 -5.40 19.19 -4.42
CA GLU A 74 -4.42 20.10 -3.82
C GLU A 74 -4.81 20.48 -2.38
N VAL A 75 -6.10 20.40 -2.04
CA VAL A 75 -6.61 20.57 -0.67
C VAL A 75 -7.50 19.39 -0.27
N TYR A 76 -7.51 19.07 1.02
CA TYR A 76 -8.29 17.94 1.55
C TYR A 76 -9.74 18.32 1.86
N GLY A 77 -9.97 19.61 2.11
CA GLY A 77 -11.29 20.16 2.32
C GLY A 77 -11.35 21.65 2.08
N VAL A 78 -12.56 22.12 1.78
CA VAL A 78 -12.91 23.52 1.61
C VAL A 78 -13.94 23.89 2.66
N LEU A 79 -13.76 25.04 3.30
CA LEU A 79 -14.79 25.70 4.11
C LEU A 79 -15.33 26.91 3.35
N GLU A 80 -16.59 26.86 2.96
CA GLU A 80 -17.31 27.97 2.33
C GLU A 80 -18.19 28.69 3.37
N ILE A 81 -17.88 29.96 3.64
CA ILE A 81 -18.63 30.78 4.58
C ILE A 81 -19.57 31.69 3.82
N ALA A 82 -20.87 31.41 3.95
CA ALA A 82 -21.96 32.24 3.46
C ALA A 82 -22.64 32.98 4.62
N PRO A 83 -23.42 34.05 4.36
CA PRO A 83 -24.18 34.72 5.41
C PRO A 83 -25.08 33.73 6.18
N GLY A 84 -24.78 33.52 7.47
CA GLY A 84 -25.55 32.67 8.37
C GLY A 84 -25.25 31.17 8.32
N GLN A 85 -24.31 30.70 7.49
CA GLN A 85 -23.94 29.28 7.43
C GLN A 85 -22.51 29.06 6.94
N ALA A 86 -21.84 28.07 7.53
CA ALA A 86 -20.57 27.53 7.06
C ALA A 86 -20.80 26.15 6.43
N THR A 87 -20.25 25.93 5.24
CA THR A 87 -20.35 24.67 4.51
C THR A 87 -18.97 24.04 4.34
N ILE A 88 -18.77 22.82 4.80
CA ILE A 88 -17.54 22.05 4.63
C ILE A 88 -17.72 21.07 3.48
N ARG A 89 -16.82 21.11 2.50
CA ARG A 89 -16.70 20.14 1.41
C ARG A 89 -15.40 19.38 1.55
N LEU A 90 -15.44 18.07 1.40
CA LEU A 90 -14.27 17.18 1.48
C LEU A 90 -14.12 16.44 0.16
N ASN A 91 -12.89 16.14 -0.26
CA ASN A 91 -12.67 15.32 -1.43
C ASN A 91 -12.67 13.82 -1.03
N PRO A 92 -13.64 12.99 -1.47
CA PRO A 92 -13.68 11.56 -1.15
C PRO A 92 -12.55 10.75 -1.80
N ALA A 93 -11.90 11.28 -2.83
CA ALA A 93 -10.72 10.69 -3.47
C ALA A 93 -9.44 10.79 -2.62
N VAL A 94 -9.42 11.68 -1.61
CA VAL A 94 -8.34 11.79 -0.63
C VAL A 94 -8.48 10.70 0.44
N ASN A 95 -7.36 10.26 1.01
CA ASN A 95 -7.37 9.23 2.06
C ASN A 95 -8.26 9.65 3.27
N PRO A 96 -9.10 8.74 3.80
CA PRO A 96 -10.00 9.03 4.93
C PRO A 96 -9.33 9.63 6.16
N SER A 97 -8.07 9.30 6.47
CA SER A 97 -7.37 9.87 7.62
C SER A 97 -7.14 11.38 7.45
N GLY A 98 -6.72 11.81 6.26
CA GLY A 98 -6.52 13.22 5.93
C GLY A 98 -7.83 14.01 5.92
N THR A 99 -8.90 13.47 5.31
CA THR A 99 -10.20 14.15 5.26
C THR A 99 -10.87 14.25 6.63
N GLN A 100 -10.64 13.30 7.54
CA GLN A 100 -11.10 13.39 8.93
C GLN A 100 -10.44 14.53 9.69
N VAL A 101 -9.12 14.69 9.56
CA VAL A 101 -8.38 15.81 10.17
C VAL A 101 -8.85 17.13 9.56
N ALA A 102 -8.95 17.21 8.23
CA ALA A 102 -9.47 18.39 7.54
C ALA A 102 -10.86 18.78 8.05
N GLN A 103 -11.79 17.82 8.17
CA GLN A 103 -13.12 18.08 8.69
C GLN A 103 -13.10 18.62 10.13
N GLN A 104 -12.27 18.03 11.00
CA GLN A 104 -12.14 18.48 12.40
C GLN A 104 -11.63 19.92 12.48
N VAL A 105 -10.57 20.24 11.74
CA VAL A 105 -10.00 21.59 11.67
C VAL A 105 -11.02 22.60 11.14
N LEU A 106 -11.62 22.33 9.98
CA LEU A 106 -12.57 23.25 9.34
C LEU A 106 -13.83 23.45 10.20
N THR A 107 -14.27 22.42 10.93
CA THR A 107 -15.36 22.54 11.90
C THR A 107 -14.96 23.48 13.04
N GLY A 108 -13.73 23.36 13.56
CA GLY A 108 -13.20 24.26 14.58
C GLY A 108 -13.15 25.72 14.10
N VAL A 109 -12.68 25.96 12.88
CA VAL A 109 -12.65 27.30 12.26
C VAL A 109 -14.06 27.89 12.15
N ALA A 110 -15.02 27.12 11.65
CA ALA A 110 -16.40 27.57 11.49
C ALA A 110 -17.11 27.84 12.83
N GLN A 111 -16.86 27.00 13.85
CA GLN A 111 -17.35 27.21 15.21
C GLN A 111 -16.73 28.45 15.86
N GLY A 112 -15.44 28.70 15.63
CA GLY A 112 -14.76 29.93 16.07
C GLY A 112 -15.34 31.20 15.43
N ALA A 113 -15.91 31.08 14.23
CA ALA A 113 -16.66 32.16 13.58
C ALA A 113 -18.12 32.28 14.05
N GLY A 114 -18.59 31.40 14.94
CA GLY A 114 -19.95 31.40 15.47
C GLY A 114 -21.02 30.99 14.45
N LEU A 115 -20.64 30.27 13.39
CA LEU A 115 -21.55 29.88 12.31
C LEU A 115 -22.01 28.42 12.47
N PRO A 116 -23.27 28.11 12.15
CA PRO A 116 -23.71 26.72 12.08
C PRO A 116 -23.00 26.02 10.92
N VAL A 117 -22.47 24.83 11.20
CA VAL A 117 -21.70 24.03 10.25
C VAL A 117 -22.60 23.03 9.54
N ARG A 118 -22.57 23.03 8.22
CA ARG A 118 -23.13 22.00 7.35
C ARG A 118 -21.99 21.31 6.63
N ILE A 119 -22.06 19.99 6.54
CA ILE A 119 -21.12 19.22 5.73
C ILE A 119 -21.83 18.90 4.42
N ASP A 120 -21.30 19.42 3.33
CA ASP A 120 -21.76 19.21 1.96
C ASP A 120 -20.90 18.12 1.33
N ALA A 121 -21.19 16.88 1.71
CA ALA A 121 -20.64 15.72 1.05
C ALA A 121 -21.62 14.55 1.20
N GLN A 122 -21.83 13.80 0.11
CA GLN A 122 -22.23 12.41 0.22
C GLN A 122 -21.05 11.67 0.83
N ALA A 123 -21.02 11.58 2.16
CA ALA A 123 -19.92 10.97 2.87
C ALA A 123 -19.74 9.53 2.39
N PRO A 124 -18.51 9.12 2.01
CA PRO A 124 -18.24 7.73 1.69
C PRO A 124 -18.73 6.82 2.81
N THR A 125 -19.43 5.76 2.43
CA THR A 125 -19.84 4.69 3.34
C THR A 125 -18.60 4.04 3.97
N ALA A 126 -18.79 3.32 5.08
CA ALA A 126 -17.70 2.57 5.70
C ALA A 126 -17.05 1.55 4.74
N ALA A 127 -17.86 0.94 3.86
CA ALA A 127 -17.40 0.01 2.84
C ALA A 127 -16.49 0.70 1.83
N GLU A 128 -16.92 1.84 1.27
CA GLU A 128 -16.13 2.60 0.29
C GLU A 128 -14.80 3.11 0.88
N ARG A 129 -14.80 3.57 2.14
CA ARG A 129 -13.56 3.99 2.82
C ARG A 129 -12.55 2.85 2.96
N THR A 130 -13.04 1.63 3.15
CA THR A 130 -12.22 0.45 3.41
C THR A 130 -11.79 -0.25 2.12
N ALA A 131 -12.59 -0.14 1.06
CA ALA A 131 -12.43 -0.91 -0.18
C ALA A 131 -11.03 -0.80 -0.80
N PRO A 132 -10.39 0.38 -0.95
CA PRO A 132 -9.07 0.47 -1.56
C PRO A 132 -7.97 -0.28 -0.80
N LEU A 133 -7.97 -0.19 0.53
CA LEU A 133 -6.99 -0.89 1.35
C LEU A 133 -7.24 -2.40 1.35
N ALA A 134 -8.51 -2.82 1.50
CA ALA A 134 -8.90 -4.21 1.46
C ALA A 134 -8.57 -4.87 0.11
N ALA A 135 -8.88 -4.19 -0.99
CA ALA A 135 -8.53 -4.65 -2.34
C ALA A 135 -7.03 -4.88 -2.47
N SER A 136 -6.22 -3.88 -2.10
CA SER A 136 -4.77 -3.95 -2.16
C SER A 136 -4.21 -5.14 -1.36
N ALA A 137 -4.74 -5.38 -0.15
CA ALA A 137 -4.36 -6.51 0.69
C ALA A 137 -4.72 -7.87 0.08
N LEU A 138 -5.95 -8.01 -0.45
CA LEU A 138 -6.43 -9.24 -1.06
C LEU A 138 -5.67 -9.57 -2.36
N LEU A 139 -5.43 -8.56 -3.20
CA LEU A 139 -4.64 -8.69 -4.42
C LEU A 139 -3.20 -9.09 -4.09
N TRP A 140 -2.60 -8.54 -3.03
CA TRP A 140 -1.26 -8.93 -2.59
C TRP A 140 -1.20 -10.41 -2.18
N VAL A 141 -2.15 -10.87 -1.37
CA VAL A 141 -2.23 -12.28 -0.95
C VAL A 141 -2.45 -13.19 -2.16
N GLY A 142 -3.35 -12.81 -3.07
CA GLY A 142 -3.57 -13.56 -4.30
C GLY A 142 -2.36 -13.60 -5.22
N GLY A 143 -1.59 -12.52 -5.30
CA GLY A 143 -0.29 -12.51 -5.95
C GLY A 143 0.67 -13.51 -5.32
N MET A 144 0.68 -13.65 -3.99
CA MET A 144 1.59 -14.57 -3.30
C MET A 144 1.26 -16.01 -3.65
N ILE A 145 -0.04 -16.32 -3.72
CA ILE A 145 -0.55 -17.61 -4.20
C ILE A 145 -0.11 -17.84 -5.65
N ALA A 146 -0.32 -16.86 -6.53
CA ALA A 146 0.08 -16.95 -7.95
C ALA A 146 1.60 -17.17 -8.10
N GLY A 147 2.42 -16.45 -7.33
CA GLY A 147 3.88 -16.56 -7.34
C GLY A 147 4.37 -17.90 -6.80
N LEU A 148 3.73 -18.42 -5.74
CA LEU A 148 4.03 -19.75 -5.22
C LEU A 148 3.66 -20.84 -6.23
N LEU A 149 2.46 -20.78 -6.83
CA LEU A 149 2.04 -21.69 -7.90
C LEU A 149 3.01 -21.64 -9.08
N PHE A 150 3.48 -20.43 -9.43
CA PHE A 150 4.49 -20.27 -10.46
C PHE A 150 5.77 -21.02 -10.11
N VAL A 151 6.20 -21.13 -8.86
CA VAL A 151 7.43 -21.85 -8.50
C VAL A 151 7.22 -23.36 -8.35
N VAL A 152 6.09 -23.79 -7.79
CA VAL A 152 5.82 -25.20 -7.48
C VAL A 152 5.40 -26.02 -8.72
N LEU A 153 4.64 -25.40 -9.66
CA LEU A 153 4.13 -26.12 -10.82
C LEU A 153 5.24 -26.43 -11.83
N LYS A 154 5.17 -27.63 -12.42
CA LYS A 154 6.05 -28.06 -13.50
C LYS A 154 5.48 -27.66 -14.85
N GLY A 155 6.35 -27.27 -15.78
CA GLY A 155 5.99 -26.89 -17.15
C GLY A 155 5.70 -25.39 -17.30
N SER A 156 6.37 -24.74 -18.26
CA SER A 156 6.30 -23.27 -18.43
C SER A 156 4.89 -22.77 -18.74
N ARG A 157 4.17 -23.44 -19.66
CA ARG A 157 2.80 -23.05 -20.03
C ARG A 157 1.83 -23.11 -18.85
N LEU A 158 1.90 -24.19 -18.06
CA LEU A 158 1.04 -24.36 -16.89
C LEU A 158 1.33 -23.29 -15.83
N ARG A 159 2.60 -22.98 -15.58
CA ARG A 159 2.99 -21.93 -14.62
C ARG A 159 2.41 -20.56 -15.00
N TRP A 160 2.55 -20.16 -16.26
CA TRP A 160 2.02 -18.89 -16.75
C TRP A 160 0.48 -18.86 -16.75
N LEU A 161 -0.15 -19.93 -17.23
CA LEU A 161 -1.61 -20.04 -17.25
C LEU A 161 -2.18 -20.01 -15.84
N SER A 162 -1.59 -20.74 -14.89
CA SER A 162 -2.01 -20.73 -13.49
C SER A 162 -1.82 -19.37 -12.85
N ALA A 163 -0.67 -18.71 -13.04
CA ALA A 163 -0.43 -17.38 -12.47
C ALA A 163 -1.43 -16.33 -13.02
N LEU A 164 -1.66 -16.32 -14.33
CA LEU A 164 -2.62 -15.40 -14.96
C LEU A 164 -4.06 -15.71 -14.53
N THR A 165 -4.45 -16.99 -14.52
CA THR A 165 -5.77 -17.42 -14.05
C THR A 165 -5.98 -17.03 -12.60
N THR A 166 -4.98 -17.21 -11.73
CA THR A 166 -5.06 -16.78 -10.33
C THR A 166 -5.22 -15.27 -10.22
N ALA A 167 -4.47 -14.46 -10.98
CA ALA A 167 -4.62 -13.00 -10.95
C ALA A 167 -6.04 -12.56 -11.36
N VAL A 168 -6.60 -13.16 -12.42
CA VAL A 168 -7.97 -12.89 -12.87
C VAL A 168 -8.99 -13.31 -11.82
N LEU A 169 -8.88 -14.52 -11.26
CA LEU A 169 -9.80 -15.03 -10.25
C LEU A 169 -9.74 -14.20 -8.97
N VAL A 170 -8.55 -13.84 -8.49
CA VAL A 170 -8.37 -12.99 -7.30
C VAL A 170 -8.98 -11.61 -7.54
N THR A 171 -8.76 -11.02 -8.72
CA THR A 171 -9.36 -9.72 -9.08
C THR A 171 -10.88 -9.82 -9.07
N GLY A 172 -11.44 -10.83 -9.73
CA GLY A 172 -12.89 -11.07 -9.77
C GLY A 172 -13.49 -11.36 -8.39
N SER A 173 -12.83 -12.18 -7.56
CA SER A 173 -13.25 -12.45 -6.19
C SER A 173 -13.18 -11.22 -5.30
N THR A 174 -12.15 -10.40 -5.45
CA THR A 174 -11.99 -9.13 -4.71
C THR A 174 -13.10 -8.16 -5.11
N ALA A 175 -13.32 -7.94 -6.41
CA ALA A 175 -14.40 -7.10 -6.90
C ALA A 175 -15.78 -7.62 -6.47
N GLY A 176 -16.01 -8.94 -6.54
CA GLY A 176 -17.25 -9.56 -6.10
C GLY A 176 -17.52 -9.41 -4.59
N LEU A 177 -16.48 -9.55 -3.76
CA LEU A 177 -16.59 -9.31 -2.31
C LEU A 177 -16.91 -7.84 -2.01
N LEU A 178 -16.25 -6.90 -2.70
CA LEU A 178 -16.51 -5.47 -2.54
C LEU A 178 -17.90 -5.08 -3.03
N ALA A 179 -18.37 -5.68 -4.13
CA ALA A 179 -19.74 -5.52 -4.60
C ALA A 179 -20.76 -6.06 -3.60
N TRP A 180 -20.45 -7.16 -2.90
CA TRP A 180 -21.28 -7.65 -1.80
C TRP A 180 -21.33 -6.66 -0.62
N TRP A 181 -20.27 -5.89 -0.38
CA TRP A 181 -20.28 -4.77 0.57
C TRP A 181 -20.97 -3.50 0.04
N GLY A 182 -21.50 -3.53 -1.19
CA GLY A 182 -22.17 -2.40 -1.82
C GLY A 182 -21.25 -1.46 -2.60
N VAL A 183 -19.99 -1.85 -2.84
CA VAL A 183 -19.01 -1.07 -3.63
C VAL A 183 -18.89 -1.65 -5.03
N THR A 184 -19.35 -0.91 -6.03
CA THR A 184 -19.24 -1.31 -7.44
C THR A 184 -18.13 -0.56 -8.14
N PHE A 185 -17.61 -1.18 -9.21
CA PHE A 185 -16.50 -0.64 -10.00
C PHE A 185 -16.91 -0.61 -11.48
N ASP A 186 -16.42 0.41 -12.17
CA ASP A 186 -16.50 0.46 -13.63
C ASP A 186 -15.39 -0.40 -14.28
N ALA A 187 -15.35 -0.41 -15.60
CA ALA A 187 -14.37 -1.18 -16.35
C ALA A 187 -12.93 -0.70 -16.11
N GLU A 188 -12.72 0.61 -15.87
CA GLU A 188 -11.40 1.18 -15.66
C GLU A 188 -10.83 0.76 -14.31
N ALA A 189 -11.61 0.88 -13.23
CA ALA A 189 -11.26 0.39 -11.91
C ALA A 189 -10.99 -1.12 -11.89
N LEU A 190 -11.79 -1.92 -12.60
CA LEU A 190 -11.54 -3.37 -12.73
C LEU A 190 -10.24 -3.67 -13.49
N THR A 191 -9.95 -2.92 -14.55
CA THR A 191 -8.70 -3.05 -15.32
C THR A 191 -7.50 -2.68 -14.46
N PHE A 192 -7.61 -1.61 -13.67
CA PHE A 192 -6.59 -1.19 -12.72
C PHE A 192 -6.33 -2.26 -11.65
N LEU A 193 -7.37 -2.82 -11.03
CA LEU A 193 -7.24 -3.93 -10.07
C LEU A 193 -6.54 -5.14 -10.69
N LEU A 194 -6.88 -5.50 -11.93
CA LEU A 194 -6.21 -6.59 -12.63
C LEU A 194 -4.72 -6.29 -12.85
N ALA A 195 -4.38 -5.07 -13.25
CA ALA A 195 -2.99 -4.66 -13.44
C ALA A 195 -2.19 -4.71 -12.13
N VAL A 196 -2.77 -4.27 -11.01
CA VAL A 196 -2.19 -4.41 -9.66
C VAL A 196 -1.96 -5.88 -9.34
N ALA A 197 -2.97 -6.73 -9.54
CA ALA A 197 -2.89 -8.17 -9.25
C ALA A 197 -1.77 -8.86 -10.04
N VAL A 198 -1.68 -8.58 -11.35
CA VAL A 198 -0.63 -9.12 -12.23
C VAL A 198 0.75 -8.61 -11.80
N SER A 199 0.88 -7.33 -11.46
CA SER A 199 2.14 -6.74 -11.03
C SER A 199 2.66 -7.38 -9.74
N PHE A 200 1.78 -7.56 -8.74
CA PHE A 200 2.12 -8.27 -7.50
C PHE A 200 2.49 -9.72 -7.78
N ALA A 201 1.72 -10.44 -8.59
CA ALA A 201 2.01 -11.82 -8.96
C ALA A 201 3.39 -11.96 -9.62
N LEU A 202 3.74 -11.08 -10.57
CA LEU A 202 5.04 -11.11 -11.26
C LEU A 202 6.20 -10.82 -10.30
N LEU A 203 6.08 -9.76 -9.49
CA LEU A 203 7.08 -9.40 -8.50
C LEU A 203 7.34 -10.56 -7.53
N GLN A 204 6.26 -11.11 -6.98
CA GLN A 204 6.34 -12.17 -5.97
C GLN A 204 6.82 -13.48 -6.59
N ALA A 205 6.40 -13.84 -7.79
CA ALA A 205 6.94 -14.98 -8.53
C ALA A 205 8.45 -14.84 -8.77
N GLY A 206 8.91 -13.64 -9.14
CA GLY A 206 10.33 -13.32 -9.31
C GLY A 206 11.11 -13.51 -8.01
N LEU A 207 10.58 -13.00 -6.90
CA LEU A 207 11.19 -13.18 -5.58
C LEU A 207 11.21 -14.64 -5.13
N PHE A 208 10.11 -15.38 -5.30
CA PHE A 208 10.06 -16.82 -4.99
C PHE A 208 11.03 -17.63 -5.85
N LYS A 209 11.24 -17.26 -7.12
CA LYS A 209 12.22 -17.92 -8.00
C LYS A 209 13.64 -17.84 -7.42
N HIS A 210 14.01 -16.69 -6.83
CA HIS A 210 15.37 -16.42 -6.35
C HIS A 210 15.61 -16.77 -4.88
N LEU A 211 14.59 -16.58 -4.04
CA LEU A 211 14.71 -16.73 -2.59
C LEU A 211 13.97 -17.97 -2.05
N GLY A 212 13.19 -18.65 -2.90
CA GLY A 212 12.32 -19.73 -2.46
C GLY A 212 11.34 -19.26 -1.38
N ILE A 213 11.05 -20.11 -0.41
CA ILE A 213 10.13 -19.79 0.70
C ILE A 213 10.62 -18.61 1.56
N ARG A 214 11.93 -18.30 1.54
CA ARG A 214 12.50 -17.18 2.31
C ARG A 214 11.97 -15.82 1.84
N ALA A 215 11.46 -15.74 0.60
CA ALA A 215 10.73 -14.57 0.11
C ALA A 215 9.55 -14.18 1.01
N MET A 216 8.92 -15.15 1.70
CA MET A 216 7.81 -14.89 2.63
C MET A 216 8.18 -13.94 3.76
N GLY A 217 9.44 -13.94 4.22
CA GLY A 217 9.88 -13.03 5.27
C GLY A 217 9.79 -11.56 4.82
N ILE A 218 10.23 -11.29 3.58
CA ILE A 218 10.19 -9.94 2.99
C ILE A 218 8.74 -9.58 2.61
N LEU A 219 8.04 -10.48 1.93
CA LEU A 219 6.68 -10.25 1.46
C LEU A 219 5.68 -10.09 2.61
N GLY A 220 5.82 -10.89 3.67
CA GLY A 220 5.03 -10.79 4.89
C GLY A 220 5.31 -9.50 5.64
N LEU A 221 6.58 -9.07 5.73
CA LEU A 221 6.94 -7.78 6.33
C LEU A 221 6.29 -6.61 5.58
N LEU A 222 6.37 -6.60 4.24
CA LEU A 222 5.73 -5.58 3.41
C LEU A 222 4.21 -5.58 3.57
N TYR A 223 3.59 -6.76 3.66
CA TYR A 223 2.14 -6.90 3.91
C TYR A 223 1.73 -6.32 5.26
N LEU A 224 2.47 -6.64 6.33
CA LEU A 224 2.17 -6.15 7.68
C LEU A 224 2.34 -4.62 7.80
N MET A 225 3.23 -4.03 7.01
CA MET A 225 3.43 -2.58 6.95
C MET A 225 2.35 -1.85 6.14
N ALA A 226 1.62 -2.56 5.27
CA ALA A 226 0.68 -1.95 4.33
C ALA A 226 -0.37 -1.04 4.98
N PRO A 227 -1.06 -1.42 6.08
CA PRO A 227 -2.08 -0.55 6.67
C PRO A 227 -1.49 0.73 7.27
N ALA A 228 -0.31 0.65 7.88
CA ALA A 228 0.36 1.80 8.50
C ALA A 228 0.75 2.86 7.47
N VAL A 229 1.05 2.43 6.24
CA VAL A 229 1.51 3.32 5.17
C VAL A 229 0.36 3.75 4.25
N ALA A 230 -0.37 2.79 3.68
CA ALA A 230 -1.44 3.06 2.72
C ALA A 230 -2.71 3.65 3.37
N GLY A 231 -2.84 3.53 4.70
CA GLY A 231 -3.91 4.15 5.48
C GLY A 231 -3.67 5.61 5.86
N GLN A 232 -2.53 6.19 5.51
CA GLN A 232 -2.14 7.54 5.93
C GLN A 232 -1.88 8.47 4.75
N VAL A 233 -2.13 9.77 4.96
CA VAL A 233 -1.67 10.86 4.10
C VAL A 233 -0.25 11.29 4.50
N PRO A 234 0.54 11.87 3.58
CA PRO A 234 1.91 12.26 3.89
C PRO A 234 2.01 13.32 5.00
N GLU A 235 1.00 14.17 5.14
CA GLU A 235 0.83 15.25 6.14
C GLU A 235 0.51 14.73 7.54
N LEU A 236 0.27 13.42 7.69
CA LEU A 236 0.10 12.77 8.99
C LEU A 236 1.29 11.91 9.37
N LEU A 237 2.29 11.81 8.51
CA LEU A 237 3.45 10.95 8.72
C LEU A 237 4.68 11.76 9.12
N ASN A 238 5.43 11.29 10.12
CA ASN A 238 6.76 11.83 10.36
C ASN A 238 7.59 11.84 9.06
N PRO A 239 8.35 12.91 8.75
CA PRO A 239 9.13 13.02 7.52
C PRO A 239 10.04 11.81 7.23
N ALA A 240 10.58 11.18 8.28
CA ALA A 240 11.39 9.97 8.13
C ALA A 240 10.57 8.79 7.59
N TYR A 241 9.36 8.55 8.13
CA TYR A 241 8.47 7.50 7.63
C TYR A 241 7.90 7.83 6.25
N LYS A 242 7.61 9.11 5.97
CA LYS A 242 7.20 9.58 4.65
C LYS A 242 8.27 9.24 3.59
N ALA A 243 9.53 9.55 3.87
CA ALA A 243 10.65 9.31 2.96
C ALA A 243 10.97 7.82 2.82
N VAL A 244 11.08 7.10 3.93
CA VAL A 244 11.61 5.72 3.95
C VAL A 244 10.56 4.66 3.67
N LEU A 245 9.27 4.92 3.93
CA LEU A 245 8.20 3.93 3.75
C LEU A 245 7.16 4.38 2.74
N TRP A 246 6.57 5.56 2.95
CA TRP A 246 5.38 5.97 2.20
C TRP A 246 5.64 6.27 0.73
N SER A 247 6.78 6.88 0.42
CA SER A 247 7.12 7.36 -0.94
C SER A 247 7.10 6.28 -2.02
N TRP A 248 7.45 5.03 -1.69
CA TRP A 248 7.63 3.94 -2.67
C TRP A 248 6.74 2.71 -2.43
N THR A 249 6.05 2.62 -1.28
CA THR A 249 5.32 1.39 -0.93
C THR A 249 4.20 1.11 -1.94
N PRO A 250 4.18 -0.06 -2.61
CA PRO A 250 3.21 -0.35 -3.67
C PRO A 250 1.75 -0.33 -3.20
N PHE A 251 1.48 -0.70 -1.94
CA PHE A 251 0.14 -0.67 -1.37
C PHE A 251 -0.49 0.72 -1.38
N ARG A 252 0.33 1.77 -1.21
CA ARG A 252 -0.14 3.15 -1.28
C ARG A 252 -0.72 3.45 -2.65
N PHE A 253 0.07 3.24 -3.70
CA PHE A 253 -0.34 3.53 -5.07
C PHE A 253 -1.54 2.70 -5.51
N SER A 254 -1.63 1.44 -5.05
CA SER A 254 -2.83 0.61 -5.29
C SER A 254 -4.08 1.22 -4.65
N ALA A 255 -4.00 1.60 -3.37
CA ALA A 255 -5.13 2.15 -2.65
C ALA A 255 -5.52 3.57 -3.13
N GLU A 256 -4.56 4.43 -3.41
CA GLU A 256 -4.80 5.78 -3.95
C GLU A 256 -5.32 5.75 -5.38
N GLY A 257 -4.78 4.86 -6.22
CA GLY A 257 -5.27 4.67 -7.58
C GLY A 257 -6.71 4.18 -7.62
N LEU A 258 -7.04 3.14 -6.83
CA LEU A 258 -8.42 2.66 -6.77
C LEU A 258 -9.36 3.74 -6.23
N ARG A 259 -8.96 4.45 -5.17
CA ARG A 259 -9.78 5.53 -4.60
C ARG A 259 -10.01 6.66 -5.60
N SER A 260 -9.00 7.03 -6.37
CA SER A 260 -9.13 8.03 -7.43
C SER A 260 -10.10 7.57 -8.52
N LEU A 261 -10.05 6.31 -8.94
CA LEU A 261 -10.98 5.75 -9.92
C LEU A 261 -12.42 5.65 -9.39
N MET A 262 -12.62 5.48 -8.08
CA MET A 262 -13.96 5.46 -7.48
C MET A 262 -14.67 6.82 -7.50
N TYR A 263 -13.93 7.92 -7.54
CA TYR A 263 -14.50 9.27 -7.33
C TYR A 263 -14.15 10.28 -8.44
N ASP A 264 -12.90 10.34 -8.88
CA ASP A 264 -12.39 11.35 -9.83
C ASP A 264 -12.05 10.78 -11.22
N GLY A 265 -12.06 9.44 -11.37
CA GLY A 265 -11.90 8.74 -12.65
C GLY A 265 -10.53 8.86 -13.32
N SER A 266 -9.53 9.48 -12.69
CA SER A 266 -8.19 9.65 -13.29
C SER A 266 -7.07 9.08 -12.41
N VAL A 267 -6.21 8.30 -13.06
CA VAL A 267 -4.96 7.76 -12.52
C VAL A 267 -3.89 7.86 -13.59
N SER A 268 -2.66 8.19 -13.21
CA SER A 268 -1.56 8.35 -14.17
C SER A 268 -0.27 7.80 -13.59
N THR A 269 0.19 8.39 -12.49
CA THR A 269 1.38 7.94 -11.76
C THR A 269 1.28 6.48 -11.36
N GLU A 270 0.09 6.04 -10.92
CA GLU A 270 -0.17 4.68 -10.46
C GLU A 270 -0.01 3.65 -11.58
N TRP A 271 -0.46 3.98 -12.81
CA TRP A 271 -0.24 3.12 -13.98
C TRP A 271 1.24 2.93 -14.27
N TRP A 272 2.04 4.00 -14.17
CA TRP A 272 3.48 3.91 -14.35
C TRP A 272 4.16 3.11 -13.25
N VAL A 273 3.74 3.27 -12.00
CA VAL A 273 4.26 2.50 -10.87
C VAL A 273 4.00 1.01 -11.05
N PHE A 274 2.76 0.62 -11.40
CA PHE A 274 2.43 -0.79 -11.60
C PHE A 274 3.02 -1.36 -12.88
N GLY A 275 3.11 -0.57 -13.96
CA GLY A 275 3.84 -0.95 -15.17
C GLY A 275 5.33 -1.22 -14.88
N GLY A 276 5.97 -0.34 -14.10
CA GLY A 276 7.35 -0.52 -13.64
C GLY A 276 7.51 -1.72 -12.71
N LEU A 277 6.58 -1.94 -11.78
CA LEU A 277 6.59 -3.07 -10.86
C LEU A 277 6.44 -4.40 -11.61
N ALA A 278 5.54 -4.46 -12.58
CA ALA A 278 5.36 -5.61 -13.46
C ALA A 278 6.64 -5.88 -14.27
N LEU A 279 7.28 -4.85 -14.82
CA LEU A 279 8.54 -4.99 -15.55
C LEU A 279 9.66 -5.52 -14.66
N VAL A 280 9.85 -4.97 -13.45
CA VAL A 280 10.83 -5.46 -12.47
C VAL A 280 10.55 -6.92 -12.12
N GLY A 281 9.28 -7.25 -11.82
CA GLY A 281 8.87 -8.61 -11.53
C GLY A 281 9.18 -9.57 -12.69
N LEU A 282 8.88 -9.16 -13.92
CA LEU A 282 9.19 -9.92 -15.12
C LEU A 282 10.69 -10.12 -15.31
N VAL A 283 11.50 -9.07 -15.12
CA VAL A 283 12.97 -9.16 -15.19
C VAL A 283 13.49 -10.15 -14.14
N LEU A 284 13.04 -10.06 -12.88
CA LEU A 284 13.39 -11.02 -11.84
C LEU A 284 12.99 -12.45 -12.23
N LEU A 285 11.80 -12.61 -12.82
CA LEU A 285 11.28 -13.90 -13.23
C LEU A 285 12.07 -14.54 -14.37
N LEU A 286 12.57 -13.73 -15.31
CA LEU A 286 13.33 -14.20 -16.46
C LEU A 286 14.83 -14.36 -16.14
N ALA A 287 15.42 -13.43 -15.38
CA ALA A 287 16.84 -13.43 -15.03
C ALA A 287 17.20 -14.46 -13.94
N GLY A 288 18.46 -14.92 -13.96
CA GLY A 288 19.09 -15.71 -12.89
C GLY A 288 18.72 -17.20 -12.79
N LYS A 289 19.55 -17.94 -12.03
CA LYS A 289 19.39 -19.37 -11.74
C LYS A 289 18.32 -19.57 -10.66
N LYS A 290 17.56 -20.67 -10.74
CA LYS A 290 16.52 -21.00 -9.75
C LYS A 290 17.16 -21.23 -8.38
N ALA A 291 16.51 -20.75 -7.31
CA ALA A 291 16.87 -21.12 -5.95
C ALA A 291 16.90 -22.64 -5.81
N GLN A 292 17.97 -23.17 -5.24
CA GLN A 292 18.07 -24.60 -4.93
C GLN A 292 17.12 -24.87 -3.76
N PRO A 293 16.22 -25.86 -3.85
CA PRO A 293 15.32 -26.16 -2.75
C PRO A 293 16.14 -26.53 -1.50
N ASP A 294 15.76 -25.97 -0.34
CA ASP A 294 16.30 -26.42 0.95
C ASP A 294 16.02 -27.93 1.03
N ARG A 295 17.07 -28.74 1.01
CA ARG A 295 16.95 -30.19 1.21
C ARG A 295 16.37 -30.41 2.62
N ALA A 296 15.40 -31.33 2.73
CA ALA A 296 14.73 -31.66 3.99
C ALA A 296 15.72 -32.11 5.09
N ASP A 297 16.90 -32.51 4.66
CA ASP A 297 18.02 -33.06 5.39
C ASP A 297 18.92 -31.97 5.99
N GLY A 298 18.74 -30.68 5.64
CA GLY A 298 19.50 -29.56 6.18
C GLY A 298 20.99 -29.55 5.81
N VAL A 299 21.42 -30.50 4.96
CA VAL A 299 22.80 -30.61 4.48
C VAL A 299 23.00 -29.64 3.33
N VAL A 300 23.76 -28.58 3.61
CA VAL A 300 24.36 -27.73 2.57
C VAL A 300 25.37 -28.60 1.84
N ASP A 301 25.12 -28.83 0.55
CA ASP A 301 26.08 -29.43 -0.38
C ASP A 301 27.26 -28.47 -0.54
N VAL A 302 28.19 -28.48 0.41
CA VAL A 302 29.55 -28.01 0.16
C VAL A 302 30.05 -29.00 -0.86
N GLY A 303 30.12 -28.61 -2.14
CA GLY A 303 30.53 -29.49 -3.23
C GLY A 303 31.92 -30.08 -3.01
N VAL A 304 31.99 -31.14 -2.20
CA VAL A 304 33.14 -32.01 -1.99
C VAL A 304 32.87 -33.29 -2.77
N ASP A 305 32.49 -33.14 -4.03
CA ASP A 305 32.56 -34.19 -5.04
C ASP A 305 33.77 -33.90 -5.94
N GLU A 306 34.95 -33.82 -5.31
CA GLU A 306 36.23 -34.02 -5.98
C GLU A 306 36.99 -35.08 -5.19
N THR A 307 36.70 -36.33 -5.56
CA THR A 307 37.69 -37.35 -5.90
C THR A 307 39.13 -37.03 -5.47
N ASP A 308 39.51 -37.39 -4.26
CA ASP A 308 40.89 -37.81 -3.98
C ASP A 308 40.97 -38.84 -2.84
N GLY A 309 41.38 -40.05 -3.25
CA GLY A 309 42.13 -41.02 -2.45
C GLY A 309 41.62 -41.38 -1.05
N LEU A 310 40.64 -42.27 -0.95
CA LEU A 310 40.59 -43.21 0.18
C LEU A 310 40.87 -44.63 -0.33
N PRO A 311 41.90 -45.32 0.19
CA PRO A 311 42.27 -46.64 -0.28
C PRO A 311 41.17 -47.65 0.09
N ARG A 312 40.73 -48.41 -0.92
CA ARG A 312 39.83 -49.55 -0.74
C ARG A 312 40.50 -50.57 0.18
N ALA A 313 39.78 -51.01 1.21
CA ALA A 313 40.15 -52.16 2.01
C ALA A 313 40.10 -53.42 1.12
N GLU A 314 41.27 -54.00 0.84
CA GLU A 314 41.38 -55.35 0.29
C GLU A 314 40.90 -56.35 1.35
N HIS A 315 39.76 -56.97 1.10
CA HIS A 315 39.38 -58.19 1.79
C HIS A 315 40.21 -59.35 1.23
N GLN A 316 41.23 -59.77 1.98
CA GLN A 316 41.91 -61.04 1.78
C GLN A 316 40.93 -62.18 2.05
N HIS A 317 40.61 -62.94 1.00
CA HIS A 317 40.05 -64.28 1.10
C HIS A 317 41.16 -65.24 1.55
N THR A 318 41.04 -65.80 2.74
CA THR A 318 41.73 -67.05 3.11
C THR A 318 40.81 -68.23 2.85
N ALA A 319 41.39 -69.24 2.19
CA ALA A 319 40.82 -70.54 1.89
C ALA A 319 40.54 -71.39 3.14
#